data_AF-A0A5J4P1C7-F1
#
_entry.id   AF-A0A5J4P1C7-F1
#
_cell.length_a   1.000
_cell.length_b   1.000
_cell.length_c   1.000
_cell.angle_alpha   90.00
_cell.angle_beta   90.00
_cell.angle_gamma   90.00
#
_symmetry.space_group_name_H-M   'P 1'
#
loop_
_entity.id
_entity.type
_entity.pdbx_description
1 polymer ?
#
loop_
_entity_poly.entity_id
_entity_poly.type
_entity_poly.pdbx_seq_one_letter_code
_entity_poly.pdbx_strand_id
1 'polypeptide(L)'
;MLDPSICFQVPSAPRNLRLNQLRRALPPGIRDPKEAFAVLELAWDPPERSHDILISHREDGSIKRAVYRKSTWFGQYLNFSSFTPVHHKRALVNTLFTRARRICTQDSIAKELDLITSILQSNGYPKWFIERHSRPKPPSEQVATNRKKKVYIELPFKGDYNMHQTTQRLVNLINRTFNAAELCVLVRTQKLPVPSIKGDQPVGATSHCVY
;
A
#
# COMPACT_ATOMS: atom_id res chain seq x y z
N MET A 1 49.10 17.41 -23.17
CA MET A 1 48.21 16.23 -23.24
C MET A 1 47.91 15.82 -21.81
N LEU A 2 46.69 16.05 -21.32
CA LEU A 2 46.23 15.56 -20.02
C LEU A 2 45.26 14.41 -20.28
N ASP A 3 45.50 13.29 -19.61
CA ASP A 3 44.85 12.00 -19.74
C ASP A 3 43.32 12.10 -19.44
N PRO A 4 42.42 11.57 -20.30
CA PRO A 4 40.97 11.65 -20.11
C PRO A 4 40.41 10.81 -18.94
N SER A 5 41.28 10.21 -18.12
CA SER A 5 40.93 9.29 -17.05
C SER A 5 41.01 9.87 -15.63
N ILE A 6 41.20 11.19 -15.48
CA ILE A 6 41.07 11.85 -14.16
C ILE A 6 39.58 12.02 -13.82
N CYS A 7 38.93 10.89 -13.52
CA CYS A 7 37.68 10.85 -12.79
C CYS A 7 37.99 11.33 -11.37
N PHE A 8 37.67 12.58 -11.06
CA PHE A 8 37.56 13.03 -9.68
C PHE A 8 36.45 12.20 -9.02
N GLN A 9 36.81 11.09 -8.36
CA GLN A 9 35.91 10.41 -7.44
C GLN A 9 35.72 11.35 -6.24
N VAL A 10 34.66 12.16 -6.30
CA VAL A 10 34.15 12.88 -5.15
C VAL A 10 33.70 11.82 -4.13
N PRO A 11 34.41 11.62 -3.01
CA PRO A 11 34.04 10.61 -2.04
C PRO A 11 32.75 11.12 -1.39
N SER A 12 31.64 10.45 -1.68
CA SER A 12 30.27 10.81 -1.23
C SER A 12 29.50 11.83 -2.09
N ALA A 13 29.61 11.76 -3.43
CA ALA A 13 28.58 12.35 -4.27
C ALA A 13 27.26 11.54 -4.14
N PRO A 14 26.11 12.17 -3.83
CA PRO A 14 24.84 11.45 -3.73
C PRO A 14 24.43 10.90 -5.11
N ARG A 15 23.82 9.70 -5.16
CA ARG A 15 23.46 8.99 -6.41
C ARG A 15 22.53 9.75 -7.35
N ASN A 16 21.92 10.81 -6.87
CA ASN A 16 20.86 11.61 -7.49
C ASN A 16 21.40 12.92 -8.12
N LEU A 17 22.72 13.06 -8.17
CA LEU A 17 23.39 14.26 -8.64
C LEU A 17 23.83 14.00 -10.09
N ARG A 18 23.23 14.68 -11.06
CA ARG A 18 23.47 14.48 -12.50
C ARG A 18 24.25 15.66 -13.06
N LEU A 19 25.23 15.40 -13.93
CA LEU A 19 25.90 16.45 -14.69
C LEU A 19 24.91 17.09 -15.67
N ASN A 20 24.67 18.39 -15.53
CA ASN A 20 23.82 19.16 -16.43
C ASN A 20 24.65 19.65 -17.62
N GLN A 21 25.72 20.42 -17.35
CA GLN A 21 26.63 20.94 -18.37
C GLN A 21 28.06 21.05 -17.84
N LEU A 22 29.04 20.98 -18.76
CA LEU A 22 30.45 21.24 -18.49
C LEU A 22 30.88 22.45 -19.31
N ARG A 23 31.35 23.52 -18.67
CA ARG A 23 31.86 24.71 -19.36
C ARG A 23 33.25 25.07 -18.87
N ARG A 24 34.08 25.61 -19.77
CA ARG A 24 35.41 26.11 -19.42
C ARG A 24 35.30 27.58 -19.00
N ALA A 25 35.81 27.92 -17.84
CA ALA A 25 35.76 29.28 -17.28
C ALA A 25 37.15 29.77 -16.91
N LEU A 26 37.31 31.08 -16.88
CA LEU A 26 38.54 31.76 -16.49
C LEU A 26 38.34 32.37 -15.09
N PRO A 27 39.36 32.32 -14.21
CA PRO A 27 39.23 32.92 -12.89
C PRO A 27 39.03 34.44 -12.99
N PRO A 28 38.20 35.03 -12.11
CA PRO A 28 37.88 36.44 -12.19
C PRO A 28 39.16 37.28 -12.02
N GLY A 29 39.49 38.07 -13.03
CA GLY A 29 40.64 39.00 -13.02
C GLY A 29 41.88 38.55 -13.81
N ILE A 30 41.94 37.29 -14.27
CA ILE A 30 43.07 36.76 -15.05
C ILE A 30 42.62 36.54 -16.49
N ARG A 31 43.46 36.93 -17.47
CA ARG A 31 43.17 36.85 -18.92
C ARG A 31 43.99 35.78 -19.65
N ASP A 32 44.74 34.98 -18.92
CA ASP A 32 45.63 33.98 -19.50
C ASP A 32 44.90 32.65 -19.75
N PRO A 33 44.76 32.21 -21.01
CA PRO A 33 43.97 31.01 -21.37
C PRO A 33 44.55 29.70 -20.83
N LYS A 34 45.79 29.71 -20.33
CA LYS A 34 46.43 28.56 -19.68
C LYS A 34 45.90 28.30 -18.27
N GLU A 35 45.28 29.28 -17.63
CA GLU A 35 44.69 29.16 -16.29
C GLU A 35 43.19 28.84 -16.30
N ALA A 36 42.63 28.54 -17.48
CA ALA A 36 41.23 28.18 -17.61
C ALA A 36 40.91 26.85 -16.91
N PHE A 37 39.90 26.86 -16.04
CA PHE A 37 39.40 25.67 -15.32
C PHE A 37 38.06 25.20 -15.87
N ALA A 38 37.72 23.95 -15.59
CA ALA A 38 36.42 23.38 -15.95
C ALA A 38 35.41 23.61 -14.80
N VAL A 39 34.24 24.11 -15.14
CA VAL A 39 33.08 24.26 -14.25
C VAL A 39 32.08 23.16 -14.58
N LEU A 40 31.82 22.30 -13.60
CA LEU A 40 30.76 21.30 -13.68
C LEU A 40 29.47 21.91 -13.11
N GLU A 41 28.49 22.16 -13.97
CA GLU A 41 27.13 22.50 -13.54
C GLU A 41 26.35 21.22 -13.28
N LEU A 42 25.97 21.00 -12.02
CA LEU A 42 25.31 19.78 -11.58
C LEU A 42 23.84 20.07 -11.26
N ALA A 43 22.95 19.23 -11.77
CA ALA A 43 21.53 19.24 -11.41
C ALA A 43 21.29 18.21 -10.29
N TRP A 44 20.54 18.63 -9.28
CA TRP A 44 20.12 17.77 -8.18
C TRP A 44 18.72 17.23 -8.45
N ASP A 45 18.61 15.93 -8.73
CA ASP A 45 17.33 15.25 -8.78
C ASP A 45 16.99 14.80 -7.34
N PRO A 46 16.03 15.43 -6.63
CA PRO A 46 15.74 15.03 -5.27
C PRO A 46 15.37 13.54 -5.22
N PRO A 47 15.91 12.78 -4.24
CA PRO A 47 15.60 11.35 -4.12
C PRO A 47 14.09 11.25 -3.94
N GLU A 48 13.42 10.36 -4.69
CA GLU A 48 11.96 10.21 -4.72
C GLU A 48 11.38 10.32 -3.29
N ARG A 49 10.95 11.53 -2.91
CA ARG A 49 10.42 11.81 -1.59
C ARG A 49 9.13 11.02 -1.48
N SER A 50 8.97 10.25 -0.40
CA SER A 50 7.79 9.48 0.01
C SER A 50 6.70 9.38 -1.06
N HIS A 51 6.55 8.19 -1.66
CA HIS A 51 5.60 7.87 -2.73
C HIS A 51 4.19 8.49 -2.61
N ASP A 52 3.76 8.85 -1.40
CA ASP A 52 2.42 9.30 -1.10
C ASP A 52 2.28 10.76 -0.64
N ILE A 53 3.37 11.47 -0.28
CA ILE A 53 3.31 12.78 0.37
C ILE A 53 4.17 13.82 -0.37
N LEU A 54 3.52 14.90 -0.79
CA LEU A 54 4.16 16.11 -1.30
C LEU A 54 4.34 17.10 -0.14
N ILE A 55 5.60 17.47 0.13
CA ILE A 55 5.98 18.38 1.20
C ILE A 55 6.42 19.71 0.57
N SER A 56 5.81 20.80 1.01
CA SER A 56 6.13 22.17 0.60
C SER A 56 6.25 23.06 1.84
N HIS A 57 7.05 24.12 1.77
CA HIS A 57 7.18 25.08 2.86
C HIS A 57 6.30 26.30 2.58
N ARG A 58 5.62 26.78 3.62
CA ARG A 58 4.90 28.06 3.59
C ARG A 58 5.89 29.22 3.78
N GLU A 59 5.45 30.43 3.47
CA GLU A 59 6.22 31.67 3.70
C GLU A 59 6.57 31.83 5.19
N ASP A 60 5.69 31.39 6.08
CA ASP A 60 5.90 31.38 7.54
C ASP A 60 6.87 30.29 8.05
N GLY A 61 7.54 29.55 7.15
CA GLY A 61 8.41 28.41 7.48
C GLY A 61 7.68 27.11 7.87
N SER A 62 6.35 27.15 8.04
CA SER A 62 5.52 25.97 8.34
C SER A 62 5.46 24.96 7.18
N ILE A 63 5.29 23.68 7.51
CA ILE A 63 5.23 22.60 6.52
C ILE A 63 3.79 22.39 6.03
N LYS A 64 3.59 22.49 4.71
CA LYS A 64 2.35 22.14 4.01
C LYS A 64 2.50 20.75 3.39
N ARG A 65 1.52 19.89 3.63
CA ARG A 65 1.48 18.51 3.13
C ARG A 65 0.31 18.32 2.18
N ALA A 66 0.56 17.62 1.07
CA ALA A 66 -0.46 17.23 0.10
C ALA A 66 -0.19 15.80 -0.38
N VAL A 67 -1.13 15.20 -1.09
CA VAL A 67 -0.92 13.87 -1.68
C VAL A 67 0.00 14.00 -2.90
N TYR A 68 1.10 13.26 -2.91
CA TYR A 68 1.98 13.20 -4.07
C TYR A 68 1.38 12.31 -5.15
N ARG A 69 1.51 12.73 -6.41
CA ARG A 69 1.07 12.01 -7.61
C ARG A 69 2.18 12.07 -8.64
N LYS A 70 2.54 10.91 -9.20
CA LYS A 70 3.49 10.84 -10.30
C LYS A 70 2.88 11.47 -11.56
N SER A 71 3.71 11.98 -12.46
CA SER A 71 3.27 12.53 -13.75
C SER A 71 2.51 11.52 -14.62
N THR A 72 2.76 10.23 -14.42
CA THR A 72 2.09 9.11 -15.10
C THR A 72 0.75 8.72 -14.47
N TRP A 73 0.30 9.40 -13.42
CA TRP A 73 -0.96 9.07 -12.76
C TRP A 73 -2.16 9.68 -13.49
N PHE A 74 -3.05 8.84 -14.00
CA PHE A 74 -4.25 9.26 -14.76
C PHE A 74 -5.55 9.25 -13.93
N GLY A 75 -5.49 8.91 -12.64
CA GLY A 75 -6.70 8.80 -11.81
C GLY A 75 -7.60 7.61 -12.16
N GLN A 76 -7.06 6.58 -12.81
CA GLN A 76 -7.80 5.36 -13.10
C GLN A 76 -7.89 4.48 -11.85
N TYR A 77 -9.12 4.17 -11.43
CA TYR A 77 -9.42 3.30 -10.30
C TYR A 77 -10.35 2.16 -10.75
N LEU A 78 -10.73 1.31 -9.80
CA LEU A 78 -11.68 0.23 -10.04
C LEU A 78 -13.03 0.82 -10.49
N ASN A 79 -13.45 0.54 -11.72
CA ASN A 79 -14.74 1.01 -12.22
C ASN A 79 -15.92 0.42 -11.42
N PHE A 80 -16.93 1.24 -11.14
CA PHE A 80 -18.12 0.82 -10.40
C PHE A 80 -18.96 -0.25 -11.13
N SER A 81 -18.94 -0.32 -12.46
CA SER A 81 -19.67 -1.35 -13.23
C SER A 81 -18.94 -2.70 -13.30
N SER A 82 -17.67 -2.77 -12.88
CA SER A 82 -16.90 -4.01 -12.93
C SER A 82 -17.53 -5.12 -12.07
N PHE A 83 -17.33 -6.38 -12.47
CA PHE A 83 -17.73 -7.57 -11.72
C PHE A 83 -16.82 -7.80 -10.51
N THR A 84 -16.86 -6.85 -9.57
CA THR A 84 -16.13 -6.90 -8.32
C THR A 84 -17.08 -6.71 -7.15
N PRO A 85 -16.87 -7.45 -6.05
CA PRO A 85 -17.67 -7.30 -4.84
C PRO A 85 -17.77 -5.84 -4.37
N VAL A 86 -18.97 -5.45 -3.95
CA VAL A 86 -19.28 -4.08 -3.48
C VAL A 86 -18.36 -3.67 -2.32
N HIS A 87 -17.90 -4.62 -1.50
CA HIS A 87 -17.02 -4.34 -0.39
C HIS A 87 -15.65 -3.78 -0.83
N HIS A 88 -15.12 -4.19 -1.99
CA HIS A 88 -13.87 -3.64 -2.54
C HIS A 88 -14.07 -2.21 -3.05
N LYS A 89 -15.18 -1.95 -3.76
CA LYS A 89 -15.57 -0.61 -4.20
C LYS A 89 -15.72 0.35 -3.02
N ARG A 90 -16.36 -0.12 -1.94
CA ARG A 90 -16.47 0.62 -0.67
C ARG A 90 -15.10 0.87 -0.04
N ALA A 91 -14.26 -0.16 0.01
CA ALA A 91 -12.93 -0.05 0.60
C ALA A 91 -12.07 0.98 -0.14
N LEU A 92 -12.16 1.04 -1.47
CA LEU A 92 -11.47 2.03 -2.30
C LEU A 92 -11.86 3.46 -1.93
N VAL A 93 -13.16 3.75 -1.82
CA VAL A 93 -13.63 5.08 -1.39
C VAL A 93 -13.08 5.40 0.01
N ASN A 94 -13.25 4.47 0.96
CA ASN A 94 -12.77 4.67 2.32
C ASN A 94 -11.26 4.97 2.37
N THR A 95 -10.44 4.23 1.63
CA THR A 95 -8.98 4.39 1.65
C THR A 95 -8.54 5.73 1.07
N LEU A 96 -9.12 6.17 -0.05
CA LEU A 96 -8.79 7.47 -0.65
C LEU A 96 -9.11 8.63 0.30
N PHE A 97 -10.33 8.67 0.84
CA PHE A 97 -10.74 9.73 1.76
C PHE A 97 -9.97 9.70 3.08
N THR A 98 -9.72 8.51 3.63
CA THR A 98 -8.93 8.37 4.86
C THR A 98 -7.49 8.82 4.64
N ARG A 99 -6.89 8.46 3.50
CA ARG A 99 -5.54 8.87 3.13
C ARG A 99 -5.44 10.38 2.96
N ALA A 100 -6.38 11.01 2.26
CA ALA A 100 -6.41 12.47 2.10
C ALA A 100 -6.44 13.18 3.46
N ARG A 101 -7.30 12.73 4.39
CA ARG A 101 -7.38 13.30 5.74
C ARG A 101 -6.11 13.11 6.57
N ARG A 102 -5.40 12.00 6.39
CA ARG A 102 -4.16 11.71 7.13
C ARG A 102 -2.96 12.49 6.59
N ILE A 103 -2.91 12.70 5.28
CA ILE A 103 -1.75 13.30 4.62
C ILE A 103 -1.88 14.81 4.51
N CYS A 104 -3.03 15.31 4.09
CA CYS A 104 -3.19 16.72 3.77
C CYS A 104 -3.28 17.60 5.02
N THR A 105 -2.66 18.77 4.93
CA THR A 105 -2.88 19.89 5.86
C THR A 105 -4.23 20.56 5.61
N GLN A 106 -4.71 21.35 6.57
CA GLN A 106 -6.04 21.99 6.51
C GLN A 106 -6.27 22.83 5.24
N ASP A 107 -5.24 23.46 4.67
CA ASP A 107 -5.38 24.28 3.46
C ASP A 107 -5.46 23.46 2.16
N SER A 108 -4.92 22.24 2.15
CA SER A 108 -4.87 21.38 0.96
C SER A 108 -5.97 20.30 0.96
N ILE A 109 -6.58 20.04 2.12
CA ILE A 109 -7.54 18.95 2.27
C ILE A 109 -8.80 19.13 1.44
N ALA A 110 -9.38 20.33 1.39
CA ALA A 110 -10.62 20.58 0.64
C ALA A 110 -10.42 20.29 -0.85
N LYS A 111 -9.36 20.84 -1.44
CA LYS A 111 -8.99 20.62 -2.85
C LYS A 111 -8.75 19.15 -3.16
N GLU A 112 -8.13 18.43 -2.24
CA GLU A 112 -7.86 17.00 -2.40
C GLU A 112 -9.14 16.16 -2.36
N LEU A 113 -10.07 16.48 -1.47
CA LEU A 113 -11.35 15.78 -1.36
C LEU A 113 -12.23 16.02 -2.60
N ASP A 114 -12.25 17.23 -3.13
CA ASP A 114 -12.98 17.56 -4.36
C ASP A 114 -12.41 16.81 -5.55
N LEU A 115 -11.08 16.75 -5.66
CA LEU A 115 -10.38 16.00 -6.70
C LEU A 115 -10.63 14.50 -6.61
N ILE A 116 -10.61 13.91 -5.42
CA ILE A 116 -10.96 12.48 -5.25
C ILE A 116 -12.41 12.23 -5.68
N THR A 117 -13.32 13.15 -5.34
CA THR A 117 -14.73 13.04 -5.68
C THR A 117 -14.96 13.10 -7.19
N SER A 118 -14.31 14.03 -7.90
CA SER A 118 -14.41 14.14 -9.36
C SER A 118 -13.88 12.89 -10.07
N ILE A 119 -12.78 12.32 -9.57
CA ILE A 119 -12.19 11.12 -10.13
C ILE A 119 -13.06 9.88 -9.86
N LEU A 120 -13.63 9.74 -8.67
CA LEU A 120 -14.55 8.64 -8.41
C LEU A 120 -15.79 8.72 -9.32
N GLN A 121 -16.29 9.93 -9.57
CA GLN A 121 -17.39 10.14 -10.51
C GLN A 121 -16.99 9.74 -11.95
N SER A 122 -15.78 10.08 -12.41
CA SER A 122 -15.30 9.65 -13.73
C SER A 122 -15.12 8.13 -13.84
N ASN A 123 -14.81 7.45 -12.72
CA ASN A 123 -14.77 5.99 -12.63
C ASN A 123 -16.15 5.34 -12.43
N GLY A 124 -17.24 6.10 -12.56
CA GLY A 124 -18.63 5.61 -12.55
C GLY A 124 -19.25 5.43 -11.17
N TYR A 125 -18.64 5.96 -10.10
CA TYR A 125 -19.21 5.84 -8.75
C TYR A 125 -20.39 6.81 -8.56
N PRO A 126 -21.56 6.33 -8.10
CA PRO A 126 -22.68 7.19 -7.78
C PRO A 126 -22.38 8.16 -6.63
N LYS A 127 -22.86 9.41 -6.72
CA LYS A 127 -22.63 10.45 -5.68
C LYS A 127 -23.05 10.00 -4.28
N TRP A 128 -24.24 9.40 -4.15
CA TRP A 128 -24.75 8.89 -2.87
C TRP A 128 -23.83 7.83 -2.25
N PHE A 129 -23.13 7.03 -3.07
CA PHE A 129 -22.22 5.99 -2.60
C PHE A 129 -20.94 6.60 -2.06
N ILE A 130 -20.42 7.62 -2.76
CA ILE A 130 -19.26 8.39 -2.33
C ILE A 130 -19.57 9.09 -1.00
N GLU A 131 -20.66 9.84 -0.91
CA GLU A 131 -21.06 10.57 0.30
C GLU A 131 -21.28 9.67 1.52
N ARG A 132 -21.83 8.47 1.31
CA ARG A 132 -22.04 7.50 2.38
C ARG A 132 -20.72 6.96 2.92
N HIS A 133 -19.75 6.72 2.05
CA HIS A 133 -18.47 6.07 2.38
C HIS A 133 -17.29 7.03 2.53
N SER A 134 -17.47 8.31 2.26
CA SER A 134 -16.47 9.35 2.51
C SER A 134 -16.44 9.77 3.98
N ARG A 135 -17.45 9.46 4.78
CA ARG A 135 -17.56 9.91 6.18
C ARG A 135 -16.40 9.38 7.03
N PRO A 136 -15.80 10.23 7.88
CA PRO A 136 -14.77 9.76 8.79
C PRO A 136 -15.40 8.75 9.74
N LYS A 137 -14.76 7.59 9.89
CA LYS A 137 -15.16 6.67 10.94
C LYS A 137 -14.79 7.33 12.27
N PRO A 138 -15.71 7.43 13.24
CA PRO A 138 -15.35 7.92 14.55
C PRO A 138 -14.19 7.07 15.08
N PRO A 139 -13.25 7.65 15.83
CA PRO A 139 -12.28 6.86 16.58
C PRO A 139 -13.07 5.78 17.32
N SER A 140 -12.78 4.51 17.02
CA SER A 140 -13.31 3.43 17.84
C SER A 140 -12.71 3.67 19.21
N GLU A 141 -13.51 4.17 20.16
CA GLU A 141 -13.15 4.16 21.56
C GLU A 141 -12.86 2.69 21.87
N GLN A 142 -11.58 2.36 21.98
CA GLN A 142 -11.18 1.10 22.57
C GLN A 142 -11.50 1.27 24.05
N VAL A 143 -12.77 1.03 24.39
CA VAL A 143 -13.16 0.85 25.79
C VAL A 143 -12.19 -0.16 26.34
N ALA A 144 -11.42 0.22 27.36
CA ALA A 144 -10.47 -0.62 28.06
C ALA A 144 -11.24 -1.77 28.70
N THR A 145 -11.60 -2.74 27.87
CA THR A 145 -12.32 -3.94 28.27
C THR A 145 -11.23 -4.90 28.72
N ASN A 146 -11.40 -5.51 29.89
CA ASN A 146 -10.48 -6.54 30.37
C ASN A 146 -10.12 -7.50 29.23
N ARG A 147 -8.83 -7.79 29.06
CA ARG A 147 -8.35 -8.71 28.01
C ARG A 147 -9.13 -10.01 28.12
N LYS A 148 -9.82 -10.39 27.05
CA LYS A 148 -10.58 -11.63 27.02
C LYS A 148 -9.63 -12.82 27.21
N LYS A 149 -10.00 -13.76 28.06
CA LYS A 149 -9.26 -15.01 28.25
C LYS A 149 -9.57 -15.94 27.10
N LYS A 150 -8.54 -16.50 26.46
CA LYS A 150 -8.70 -17.44 25.35
C LYS A 150 -9.17 -18.79 25.87
N VAL A 151 -10.26 -19.30 25.30
CA VAL A 151 -10.83 -20.62 25.58
C VAL A 151 -10.74 -21.44 24.30
N TYR A 152 -10.16 -22.63 24.37
CA TYR A 152 -9.97 -23.49 23.20
C TYR A 152 -11.02 -24.61 23.18
N ILE A 153 -11.63 -24.84 22.02
CA ILE A 153 -12.51 -26.00 21.78
C ILE A 153 -12.02 -26.71 20.52
N GLU A 154 -11.81 -28.02 20.63
CA GLU A 154 -11.48 -28.87 19.48
C GLU A 154 -12.75 -29.38 18.80
N LEU A 155 -12.87 -29.15 17.48
CA LEU A 155 -13.89 -29.78 16.65
C LEU A 155 -13.31 -30.98 15.88
N PRO A 156 -14.04 -32.11 15.81
CA PRO A 156 -13.54 -33.34 15.21
C PRO A 156 -13.59 -33.39 13.66
N PHE A 157 -14.17 -32.38 13.01
CA PHE A 157 -14.34 -32.35 11.55
C PHE A 157 -13.93 -31.00 10.97
N LYS A 158 -13.29 -31.02 9.79
CA LYS A 158 -12.78 -29.85 9.07
C LYS A 158 -13.52 -29.65 7.76
N GLY A 159 -13.89 -28.41 7.48
CA GLY A 159 -14.19 -27.94 6.12
C GLY A 159 -15.65 -27.99 5.69
N ASP A 160 -16.55 -28.56 6.48
CA ASP A 160 -17.97 -28.64 6.08
C ASP A 160 -18.76 -27.37 6.37
N TYR A 161 -19.90 -27.20 5.68
CA TYR A 161 -20.90 -26.18 5.99
C TYR A 161 -21.39 -26.28 7.45
N ASN A 162 -21.57 -27.50 7.94
CA ASN A 162 -21.97 -27.78 9.32
C ASN A 162 -20.89 -27.32 10.33
N MET A 163 -19.61 -27.37 9.97
CA MET A 163 -18.52 -26.87 10.81
C MET A 163 -18.61 -25.35 10.91
N HIS A 164 -18.80 -24.66 9.79
CA HIS A 164 -18.97 -23.21 9.78
C HIS A 164 -20.20 -22.77 10.58
N GLN A 165 -21.34 -23.45 10.42
CA GLN A 165 -22.53 -23.14 11.24
C GLN A 165 -22.31 -23.41 12.73
N THR A 166 -21.69 -24.54 13.09
CA THR A 166 -21.44 -24.92 14.48
C THR A 166 -20.47 -23.96 15.15
N THR A 167 -19.39 -23.57 14.46
CA THR A 167 -18.45 -22.57 14.95
C THR A 167 -19.10 -21.20 15.13
N GLN A 168 -19.89 -20.72 14.16
CA GLN A 168 -20.63 -19.47 14.27
C GLN A 168 -21.60 -19.49 15.46
N ARG A 169 -22.33 -20.59 15.67
CA ARG A 169 -23.22 -20.75 16.82
C ARG A 169 -22.46 -20.72 18.15
N LEU A 170 -21.35 -21.43 18.26
CA LEU A 170 -20.53 -21.46 19.47
C LEU A 170 -19.92 -20.09 19.78
N VAL A 171 -19.37 -19.40 18.78
CA VAL A 171 -18.84 -18.05 18.91
C VAL A 171 -19.94 -17.09 19.36
N ASN A 172 -21.13 -17.16 18.76
CA ASN A 172 -22.26 -16.31 19.14
C ASN A 172 -22.77 -16.62 20.55
N LEU A 173 -22.80 -17.90 20.96
CA LEU A 173 -23.21 -18.30 22.30
C LEU A 173 -22.25 -17.76 23.35
N ILE A 174 -20.94 -17.98 23.18
CA ILE A 174 -19.91 -17.55 24.13
C ILE A 174 -19.84 -16.02 24.22
N ASN A 175 -19.96 -15.31 23.09
CA ASN A 175 -20.02 -13.85 23.13
C ASN A 175 -21.24 -13.30 23.87
N ARG A 176 -22.35 -14.07 23.93
CA ARG A 176 -23.56 -13.69 24.68
C ARG A 176 -23.45 -14.02 26.17
N THR A 177 -22.89 -15.17 26.52
CA THR A 177 -22.87 -15.67 27.90
C THR A 177 -21.61 -15.26 28.66
N PHE A 178 -20.45 -15.23 28.00
CA PHE A 178 -19.15 -14.98 28.63
C PHE A 178 -18.41 -13.84 27.91
N ASN A 179 -18.73 -12.60 28.26
CA ASN A 179 -18.05 -11.43 27.68
C ASN A 179 -16.53 -11.41 27.95
N ALA A 180 -16.08 -12.05 29.04
CA ALA A 180 -14.68 -12.16 29.41
C ALA A 180 -13.90 -13.26 28.66
N ALA A 181 -14.56 -14.07 27.83
CA ALA A 181 -13.94 -15.18 27.10
C ALA A 181 -13.88 -14.92 25.59
N GLU A 182 -12.79 -15.34 24.96
CA GLU A 182 -12.64 -15.38 23.50
C GLU A 182 -12.48 -16.83 23.07
N LEU A 183 -13.44 -17.33 22.27
CA LEU A 183 -13.39 -18.71 21.77
C LEU A 183 -12.39 -18.83 20.61
N CYS A 184 -11.44 -19.73 20.76
CA CYS A 184 -10.56 -20.20 19.68
C CYS A 184 -10.96 -21.64 19.31
N VAL A 185 -11.48 -21.83 18.11
CA VAL A 185 -11.81 -23.17 17.61
C VAL A 185 -10.59 -23.79 16.97
N LEU A 186 -10.15 -24.92 17.53
CA LEU A 186 -9.13 -25.78 16.95
C LEU A 186 -9.83 -26.86 16.13
N VAL A 187 -9.28 -27.19 14.97
CA VAL A 187 -9.86 -28.22 14.11
C VAL A 187 -8.88 -29.37 13.99
N ARG A 188 -9.31 -30.56 14.40
CA ARG A 188 -8.50 -31.76 14.33
C ARG A 188 -9.16 -32.75 13.38
N THR A 189 -8.53 -32.98 12.24
CA THR A 189 -8.91 -34.07 11.34
C THR A 189 -8.14 -35.30 11.75
N GLN A 190 -8.80 -36.27 12.40
CA GLN A 190 -8.27 -37.62 12.38
C GLN A 190 -8.45 -38.14 10.96
N LYS A 191 -7.35 -38.45 10.27
CA LYS A 191 -7.45 -39.22 9.02
C LYS A 191 -8.04 -40.57 9.43
N LEU A 192 -9.30 -40.82 9.10
CA LEU A 192 -9.80 -42.18 9.13
C LEU A 192 -8.92 -42.96 8.15
N PRO A 193 -8.29 -44.08 8.55
CA PRO A 193 -7.62 -44.96 7.61
C PRO A 193 -8.71 -45.53 6.69
N VAL A 194 -8.99 -44.82 5.61
CA VAL A 194 -9.86 -45.32 4.55
C VAL A 194 -9.00 -46.34 3.79
N PRO A 195 -9.40 -47.62 3.70
CA PRO A 195 -8.69 -48.54 2.82
C PRO A 195 -8.67 -47.94 1.41
N SER A 196 -7.51 -47.94 0.77
CA SER A 196 -7.37 -47.49 -0.60
C SER A 196 -8.26 -48.37 -1.48
N ILE A 197 -9.35 -47.80 -2.00
CA ILE A 197 -10.24 -48.48 -2.97
C ILE A 197 -9.53 -48.61 -4.34
N LYS A 198 -8.34 -48.00 -4.50
CA LYS A 198 -7.51 -48.20 -5.68
C LYS A 198 -6.84 -49.56 -5.55
N GLY A 199 -7.40 -50.57 -6.23
CA GLY A 199 -6.74 -51.85 -6.43
C GLY A 199 -5.38 -51.68 -7.12
N ASP A 200 -4.49 -52.66 -6.92
CA ASP A 200 -3.18 -52.69 -7.55
C ASP A 200 -3.30 -52.40 -9.05
N GLN A 201 -2.68 -51.31 -9.50
CA GLN A 201 -2.58 -51.08 -10.93
C GLN A 201 -1.58 -52.09 -11.49
N PRO A 202 -1.93 -52.85 -12.55
CA PRO A 202 -0.99 -53.76 -13.18
C PRO A 202 0.21 -52.95 -13.69
N VAL A 203 1.41 -53.55 -13.55
CA VAL A 203 2.73 -52.93 -13.77
C VAL A 203 2.89 -52.25 -15.15
N GLY A 204 2.02 -52.55 -16.12
CA GLY A 204 2.01 -51.94 -17.46
C GLY A 204 1.18 -50.65 -17.63
N ALA A 205 0.50 -50.14 -16.60
CA ALA A 205 -0.41 -48.98 -16.72
C ALA A 205 0.23 -47.63 -16.32
N THR A 206 1.55 -47.47 -16.43
CA THR A 206 2.25 -46.20 -16.24
C THR A 206 2.57 -45.55 -17.58
N SER A 207 1.63 -44.76 -18.11
CA SER A 207 1.92 -43.89 -19.25
C SER A 207 2.93 -42.82 -18.82
N HIS A 208 4.12 -42.86 -19.41
CA HIS A 208 5.18 -41.87 -19.23
C HIS A 208 4.82 -40.57 -19.96
N CYS A 209 3.88 -39.81 -19.40
CA CYS A 209 3.67 -38.43 -19.83
C CYS A 209 4.55 -37.53 -18.95
N VAL A 210 5.66 -37.07 -19.55
CA VAL A 210 6.46 -35.95 -19.03
C VAL A 210 5.73 -34.66 -19.41
N TYR A 211 5.43 -33.82 -18.42
CA TYR A 211 5.11 -32.39 -18.59
C TYR A 211 6.21 -31.58 -17.91
#